data_AF-A0A1F8XA46-F1
#
_entry.id   AF-A0A1F8XA46-F1
#
_cell.length_a   1.000
_cell.length_b   1.000
_cell.length_c   1.000
_cell.angle_alpha   90.00
_cell.angle_beta   90.00
_cell.angle_gamma   90.00
#
_symmetry.space_group_name_H-M   'P 1'
#
loop_
_entity.id
_entity.type
_entity.pdbx_description
1 polymer ?
#
loop_
_entity_poly.entity_id
_entity_poly.type
_entity_poly.pdbx_seq_one_letter_code
_entity_poly.pdbx_strand_id
1 'polypeptide(L)'
;MDWPAFIAALLTSLGGTGILIAIAVFLGKKWLGSRIEQLVKHEYDKKLEEHKAELQAQVNRSVEEMKAEFQEAVDQKATDKTLFAKFLDTLPSSGSIEFLKTFDMGFGSFETEQLSQLKDFYYNWNKPEYEFLDSELEKKRRELRNVVQKYLDSYSKNTFLTYDIDQKRAYVLPEWKITQPENYRQAIEELNSLADEVVKAHTDLVRSARVKLKC
;
A
#
# COMPACT_ATOMS: atom_id res chain seq x y z
N MET A 1 -55.84 2.56 40.55
CA MET A 1 -56.48 1.76 41.61
C MET A 1 -55.37 1.27 42.52
N ASP A 2 -55.30 1.81 43.73
CA ASP A 2 -54.26 1.48 44.70
C ASP A 2 -54.57 0.10 45.30
N TRP A 3 -54.03 -0.93 44.66
CA TRP A 3 -54.29 -2.35 44.96
C TRP A 3 -54.04 -2.72 46.44
N PRO A 4 -53.00 -2.19 47.10
CA PRO A 4 -52.83 -2.29 48.56
C PRO A 4 -54.04 -1.77 49.36
N ALA A 5 -54.58 -0.61 49.00
CA ALA A 5 -55.73 -0.01 49.69
C ALA A 5 -57.03 -0.79 49.44
N PHE A 6 -57.19 -1.38 48.25
CA PHE A 6 -58.34 -2.24 47.91
C PHE A 6 -58.32 -3.58 48.67
N ILE A 7 -57.16 -4.22 48.82
CA ILE A 7 -57.00 -5.44 49.63
C ILE A 7 -57.25 -5.13 51.11
N ALA A 8 -56.75 -4.00 51.62
CA ALA A 8 -57.00 -3.56 53.00
C ALA A 8 -58.49 -3.29 53.27
N ALA A 9 -59.21 -2.71 52.31
CA ALA A 9 -60.65 -2.49 52.38
C ALA A 9 -61.48 -3.79 52.37
N LEU A 10 -61.04 -4.82 51.63
CA LEU A 10 -61.69 -6.13 51.56
C LEU A 10 -61.51 -6.97 52.83
N LEU A 11 -60.36 -6.83 53.50
CA LEU A 11 -60.07 -7.54 54.77
C LEU A 11 -60.78 -6.92 55.98
N THR A 12 -61.15 -5.64 55.90
CA THR A 12 -61.80 -4.91 57.00
C THR A 12 -63.33 -5.01 57.00
N SER A 13 -63.97 -5.44 55.89
CA SER A 13 -65.42 -5.67 55.85
C SER A 13 -65.78 -7.05 56.43
N LEU A 14 -65.93 -7.12 57.75
CA LEU A 14 -66.47 -8.28 58.47
C LEU A 14 -67.95 -8.51 58.09
N GLY A 15 -68.23 -9.57 57.32
CA GLY A 15 -69.60 -10.08 57.13
C GLY A 15 -70.01 -10.27 55.66
N GLY A 16 -69.34 -11.16 54.93
CA GLY A 16 -69.73 -11.51 53.56
C GLY A 16 -68.85 -12.59 52.93
N THR A 17 -69.15 -13.86 53.24
CA THR A 17 -69.00 -15.10 52.44
C THR A 17 -67.78 -15.24 51.49
N GLY A 18 -66.99 -16.32 51.65
CA GLY A 18 -65.72 -16.64 50.97
C GLY A 18 -65.61 -16.52 49.43
N ILE A 19 -66.71 -16.22 48.74
CA ILE A 19 -66.72 -15.75 47.34
C ILE A 19 -65.93 -14.44 47.17
N LEU A 20 -66.03 -13.48 48.11
CA LEU A 20 -65.29 -12.21 48.00
C LEU A 20 -63.77 -12.41 48.14
N ILE A 21 -63.34 -13.32 49.02
CA ILE A 21 -61.93 -13.69 49.19
C ILE A 21 -61.43 -14.42 47.93
N ALA A 22 -62.21 -15.35 47.37
CA ALA A 22 -61.85 -16.04 46.14
C ALA A 22 -61.71 -15.07 44.94
N ILE A 23 -62.60 -14.09 44.84
CA ILE A 23 -62.53 -13.03 43.82
C ILE A 23 -61.28 -12.15 44.04
N ALA A 24 -60.97 -11.76 45.28
CA ALA A 24 -59.78 -10.98 45.60
C ALA A 24 -58.47 -11.72 45.26
N VAL A 25 -58.39 -13.02 45.59
CA VAL A 25 -57.25 -13.89 45.24
C VAL A 25 -57.13 -14.07 43.72
N PHE A 26 -58.25 -14.27 43.03
CA PHE A 26 -58.26 -14.41 41.57
C PHE A 26 -57.81 -13.12 40.87
N LEU A 27 -58.37 -11.97 41.28
CA LEU A 27 -57.98 -10.67 40.74
C LEU A 27 -56.53 -10.33 41.10
N GLY A 28 -56.06 -10.68 42.30
CA GLY A 28 -54.67 -10.52 42.73
C GLY A 28 -53.71 -11.35 41.89
N LYS A 29 -54.05 -12.62 41.61
CA LYS A 29 -53.28 -13.49 40.71
C LYS A 29 -53.23 -12.96 39.28
N LYS A 30 -54.35 -12.43 38.78
CA LYS A 30 -54.44 -11.82 37.44
C LYS A 30 -53.65 -10.52 37.34
N TRP A 31 -53.71 -9.67 38.36
CA TRP A 31 -52.96 -8.41 38.43
C TRP A 31 -51.46 -8.64 38.59
N LEU A 32 -51.04 -9.53 39.51
CA LEU A 32 -49.64 -9.91 39.71
C LEU A 32 -49.04 -10.54 38.45
N GLY A 33 -49.76 -11.47 37.80
CA GLY A 33 -49.31 -12.09 36.55
C GLY A 33 -49.08 -11.04 35.46
N SER A 34 -50.06 -10.15 35.24
CA SER A 34 -49.97 -9.08 34.25
C SER A 34 -48.83 -8.10 34.55
N ARG A 35 -48.59 -7.76 35.82
CA ARG A 35 -47.49 -6.88 36.21
C ARG A 35 -46.12 -7.51 36.02
N ILE A 36 -45.95 -8.78 36.38
CA ILE A 36 -44.70 -9.52 36.17
C ILE A 36 -44.41 -9.63 34.67
N GLU A 37 -45.42 -9.97 33.87
CA GLU A 37 -45.29 -10.06 32.41
C GLU A 37 -44.92 -8.71 31.78
N GLN A 38 -45.55 -7.63 32.22
CA GLN A 38 -45.20 -6.27 31.78
C GLN A 38 -43.76 -5.88 32.15
N LEU A 39 -43.31 -6.23 33.36
CA LEU A 39 -41.94 -5.96 33.80
C LEU A 39 -40.91 -6.75 32.98
N VAL A 40 -41.16 -8.05 32.78
CA VAL A 40 -40.28 -8.92 31.98
C VAL A 40 -40.22 -8.44 30.53
N LYS A 41 -41.37 -8.08 29.95
CA LYS A 41 -41.43 -7.55 28.59
C LYS A 41 -40.68 -6.22 28.47
N HIS A 42 -40.87 -5.32 29.43
CA HIS A 42 -40.15 -4.05 29.44
C HIS A 42 -38.63 -4.25 29.56
N GLU A 43 -38.17 -5.16 30.41
CA GLU A 43 -36.74 -5.46 30.55
C GLU A 43 -36.17 -6.09 29.27
N TYR A 44 -36.92 -6.97 28.61
CA TYR A 44 -36.54 -7.56 27.34
C TYR A 44 -36.45 -6.50 26.23
N ASP A 45 -37.49 -5.67 26.07
CA ASP A 45 -37.51 -4.58 25.09
C ASP A 45 -36.35 -3.60 25.33
N LYS A 46 -36.05 -3.29 26.61
CA LYS A 46 -34.91 -2.45 26.97
C LYS A 46 -33.57 -3.08 26.57
N LYS A 47 -33.31 -4.35 26.93
CA LYS A 47 -32.07 -5.05 26.56
C LYS A 47 -31.92 -5.21 25.06
N LEU A 48 -33.03 -5.41 24.36
CA LEU A 48 -33.04 -5.49 22.91
C LEU A 48 -32.62 -4.17 22.27
N GLU A 49 -33.15 -3.04 22.74
CA GLU A 49 -32.77 -1.72 22.25
C GLU A 49 -31.32 -1.37 22.62
N GLU A 50 -30.86 -1.72 23.82
CA GLU A 50 -29.46 -1.56 24.24
C GLU A 50 -28.50 -2.35 23.34
N HIS A 51 -28.77 -3.64 23.10
CA HIS A 51 -27.92 -4.45 22.22
C HIS A 51 -27.97 -4.00 20.76
N LYS A 52 -29.12 -3.55 20.25
CA LYS A 52 -29.20 -2.97 18.91
C LYS A 52 -28.35 -1.71 18.80
N ALA A 53 -28.45 -0.81 19.79
CA ALA A 53 -27.67 0.42 19.82
C ALA A 53 -26.17 0.13 19.93
N GLU A 54 -25.78 -0.84 20.76
CA GLU A 54 -24.40 -1.30 20.91
C GLU A 54 -23.86 -1.90 19.61
N LEU A 55 -24.60 -2.81 18.99
CA LEU A 55 -24.22 -3.44 17.72
C LEU A 55 -24.10 -2.39 16.62
N GLN A 56 -25.04 -1.43 16.54
CA GLN A 56 -24.98 -0.33 15.59
C GLN A 56 -23.74 0.54 15.82
N ALA A 57 -23.41 0.85 17.08
CA ALA A 57 -22.22 1.60 17.42
C ALA A 57 -20.92 0.84 17.10
N GLN A 58 -20.93 -0.50 17.23
CA GLN A 58 -19.79 -1.34 16.86
C GLN A 58 -19.61 -1.42 15.35
N VAL A 59 -20.70 -1.64 14.60
CA VAL A 59 -20.70 -1.66 13.13
C VAL A 59 -20.26 -0.30 12.57
N ASN A 60 -20.79 0.80 13.10
CA ASN A 60 -20.39 2.12 12.64
C ASN A 60 -18.90 2.37 12.91
N ARG A 61 -18.38 1.96 14.06
CA ARG A 61 -16.94 2.08 14.36
C ARG A 61 -16.08 1.28 13.39
N SER A 62 -16.40 0.01 13.18
CA SER A 62 -15.61 -0.84 12.26
C SER A 62 -15.69 -0.36 10.81
N VAL A 63 -16.84 0.18 10.39
CA VAL A 63 -16.99 0.79 9.06
C VAL A 63 -16.14 2.05 8.92
N GLU A 64 -16.10 2.92 9.93
CA GLU A 64 -15.25 4.13 9.87
C GLU A 64 -13.76 3.79 9.92
N GLU A 65 -13.35 2.80 10.72
CA GLU A 65 -11.96 2.29 10.75
C GLU A 65 -11.56 1.74 9.38
N MET A 66 -12.38 0.85 8.79
CA MET A 66 -12.11 0.28 7.47
C MET A 66 -12.08 1.34 6.37
N LYS A 67 -12.94 2.36 6.45
CA LYS A 67 -12.91 3.50 5.51
C LYS A 67 -11.61 4.29 5.65
N ALA A 68 -11.14 4.53 6.86
CA ALA A 68 -9.90 5.26 7.10
C ALA A 68 -8.68 4.49 6.55
N GLU A 69 -8.57 3.19 6.85
CA GLU A 69 -7.50 2.33 6.31
C GLU A 69 -7.55 2.27 4.78
N PHE A 70 -8.75 2.15 4.20
CA PHE A 70 -8.92 2.15 2.76
C PHE A 70 -8.51 3.48 2.13
N GLN A 71 -8.89 4.61 2.75
CA GLN A 71 -8.53 5.93 2.27
C GLN A 71 -7.02 6.15 2.32
N GLU A 72 -6.36 5.74 3.41
CA GLU A 72 -4.89 5.79 3.53
C GLU A 72 -4.21 4.98 2.42
N ALA A 73 -4.69 3.76 2.14
CA ALA A 73 -4.16 2.95 1.04
C ALA A 73 -4.39 3.59 -0.35
N VAL A 74 -5.50 4.30 -0.54
CA VAL A 74 -5.78 5.06 -1.77
C VAL A 74 -4.81 6.23 -1.92
N ASP A 75 -4.56 6.97 -0.85
CA ASP A 75 -3.67 8.14 -0.84
C ASP A 75 -2.20 7.72 -1.04
N GLN A 76 -1.77 6.63 -0.38
CA GLN A 76 -0.48 6.01 -0.60
C GLN A 76 -0.28 5.66 -2.08
N LYS A 77 -1.26 4.99 -2.68
CA LYS A 77 -1.22 4.60 -4.09
C LYS A 77 -1.20 5.79 -5.04
N ALA A 78 -1.92 6.86 -4.73
CA ALA A 78 -1.91 8.09 -5.51
C ALA A 78 -0.54 8.78 -5.47
N THR A 79 0.12 8.75 -4.30
CA THR A 79 1.48 9.26 -4.12
C THR A 79 2.48 8.46 -4.97
N ASP A 80 2.45 7.12 -4.87
CA ASP A 80 3.35 6.26 -5.65
C ASP A 80 3.12 6.37 -7.16
N LYS A 81 1.88 6.61 -7.62
CA LYS A 81 1.59 6.92 -9.04
C LYS A 81 2.29 8.18 -9.51
N THR A 82 2.25 9.22 -8.70
CA THR A 82 2.88 10.51 -9.03
C THR A 82 4.41 10.35 -9.09
N LEU A 83 4.97 9.63 -8.11
CA LEU A 83 6.40 9.31 -8.10
C LEU A 83 6.81 8.44 -9.30
N PHE A 84 5.98 7.45 -9.66
CA PHE A 84 6.25 6.59 -10.81
C PHE A 84 6.20 7.34 -12.15
N ALA A 85 5.29 8.30 -12.31
CA ALA A 85 5.28 9.17 -13.49
C ALA A 85 6.60 9.95 -13.59
N LYS A 86 7.05 10.55 -12.48
CA LYS A 86 8.33 11.25 -12.41
C LYS A 86 9.52 10.33 -12.69
N PHE A 87 9.46 9.07 -12.25
CA PHE A 87 10.45 8.04 -12.59
C PHE A 87 10.54 7.83 -14.11
N LEU A 88 9.40 7.67 -14.78
CA LEU A 88 9.36 7.48 -16.23
C LEU A 88 9.82 8.71 -16.99
N ASP A 89 9.62 9.92 -16.46
CA ASP A 89 10.15 11.15 -17.03
C ASP A 89 11.69 11.22 -16.91
N THR A 90 12.25 10.81 -15.76
CA THR A 90 13.71 10.79 -15.54
C THR A 90 14.41 9.68 -16.32
N LEU A 91 13.90 8.45 -16.26
CA LEU A 91 14.50 7.27 -16.86
C LEU A 91 13.44 6.50 -17.66
N PRO A 92 13.05 7.01 -18.84
CA PRO A 92 12.09 6.34 -19.70
C PRO A 92 12.65 5.01 -20.24
N SER A 93 11.78 4.20 -20.84
CA SER A 93 12.23 2.97 -21.53
C SER A 93 12.98 3.27 -22.84
N SER A 94 12.81 4.47 -23.39
CA SER A 94 13.57 5.02 -24.52
C SER A 94 14.83 5.73 -24.04
N GLY A 95 15.72 6.12 -24.96
CA GLY A 95 16.93 6.87 -24.59
C GLY A 95 17.96 5.97 -23.93
N SER A 96 18.40 6.28 -22.70
CA SER A 96 19.50 5.53 -22.07
C SER A 96 19.23 4.03 -21.92
N ILE A 97 18.00 3.64 -21.56
CA ILE A 97 17.65 2.22 -21.41
C ILE A 97 17.64 1.50 -22.76
N GLU A 98 17.09 2.14 -23.80
CA GLU A 98 17.07 1.59 -25.15
C GLU A 98 18.48 1.49 -25.75
N PHE A 99 19.32 2.48 -25.50
CA PHE A 99 20.73 2.46 -25.87
C PHE A 99 21.45 1.26 -25.23
N LEU A 100 21.35 1.09 -23.90
CA LEU A 100 21.95 -0.05 -23.20
C LEU A 100 21.47 -1.41 -23.72
N LYS A 101 20.22 -1.48 -24.18
CA LYS A 101 19.64 -2.71 -24.73
C LYS A 101 20.17 -3.05 -26.13
N THR A 102 20.62 -2.06 -26.90
CA THR A 102 20.89 -2.23 -28.34
C THR A 102 22.35 -2.05 -28.72
N PHE A 103 23.13 -1.33 -27.91
CA PHE A 103 24.51 -1.03 -28.20
C PHE A 103 25.46 -2.03 -27.53
N ASP A 104 26.28 -2.70 -28.33
CA ASP A 104 27.40 -3.51 -27.84
C ASP A 104 28.67 -2.65 -27.75
N MET A 105 29.27 -2.62 -26.56
CA MET A 105 30.43 -1.79 -26.21
C MET A 105 31.70 -2.11 -27.02
N GLY A 106 31.74 -3.22 -27.74
CA GLY A 106 32.83 -3.60 -28.64
C GLY A 106 32.75 -2.98 -30.04
N PHE A 107 31.61 -2.40 -30.45
CA PHE A 107 31.43 -1.87 -31.81
C PHE A 107 32.14 -0.54 -32.07
N GLY A 108 32.37 0.28 -31.04
CA GLY A 108 33.07 1.54 -31.21
C GLY A 108 32.75 2.57 -30.14
N SER A 109 32.89 3.84 -30.50
CA SER A 109 32.58 4.96 -29.62
C SER A 109 31.11 5.34 -29.69
N PHE A 110 30.58 5.88 -28.59
CA PHE A 110 29.21 6.41 -28.50
C PHE A 110 29.21 7.75 -27.77
N GLU A 111 28.18 8.56 -27.98
CA GLU A 111 28.05 9.85 -27.31
C GLU A 111 27.77 9.66 -25.82
N THR A 112 28.48 10.38 -24.95
CA THR A 112 28.29 10.25 -23.49
C THR A 112 26.88 10.64 -23.02
N GLU A 113 26.18 11.42 -23.85
CA GLU A 113 24.80 11.86 -23.64
C GLU A 113 23.81 10.69 -23.71
N GLN A 114 24.15 9.59 -24.40
CA GLN A 114 23.33 8.39 -24.40
C GLN A 114 23.13 7.82 -22.99
N LEU A 115 23.97 8.19 -22.01
CA LEU A 115 23.87 7.77 -20.62
C LEU A 115 23.41 8.88 -19.67
N SER A 116 22.94 10.03 -20.17
CA SER A 116 22.62 11.19 -19.32
C SER A 116 21.44 10.92 -18.39
N GLN A 117 20.36 10.32 -18.88
CA GLN A 117 19.20 9.92 -18.07
C GLN A 117 19.58 8.91 -16.99
N LEU A 118 20.46 7.97 -17.33
CA LEU A 118 20.96 6.97 -16.40
C LEU A 118 21.76 7.60 -15.25
N LYS A 119 22.62 8.59 -15.58
CA LYS A 119 23.39 9.37 -14.61
C LYS A 119 22.47 10.24 -13.75
N ASP A 120 21.50 10.91 -14.37
CA ASP A 120 20.51 11.74 -13.67
C ASP A 120 19.75 10.92 -12.62
N PHE A 121 19.26 9.74 -13.02
CA PHE A 121 18.66 8.78 -12.10
C PHE A 121 19.61 8.45 -10.94
N TYR A 122 20.83 8.01 -11.23
CA TYR A 122 21.78 7.58 -10.19
C TYR A 122 22.10 8.68 -9.14
N TYR A 123 22.33 9.91 -9.61
CA TYR A 123 22.74 11.02 -8.75
C TYR A 123 21.57 11.66 -8.00
N ASN A 124 20.38 11.72 -8.61
CA ASN A 124 19.26 12.48 -8.04
C ASN A 124 18.22 11.63 -7.29
N TRP A 125 18.13 10.31 -7.55
CA TRP A 125 17.11 9.44 -6.97
C TRP A 125 17.51 8.75 -5.64
N ASN A 126 18.63 9.12 -5.02
CA ASN A 126 19.01 8.62 -3.69
C ASN A 126 18.57 9.56 -2.56
N LYS A 127 17.31 9.96 -2.57
CA LYS A 127 16.76 10.91 -1.58
C LYS A 127 15.41 10.40 -1.06
N PRO A 128 15.04 10.74 0.19
CA PRO A 128 13.78 10.29 0.79
C PRO A 128 12.53 10.66 -0.03
N GLU A 129 12.56 11.78 -0.77
CA GLU A 129 11.44 12.22 -1.62
C GLU A 129 11.23 11.33 -2.86
N TYR A 130 12.16 10.41 -3.14
CA TYR A 130 12.12 9.47 -4.25
C TYR A 130 11.94 8.01 -3.81
N GLU A 131 11.47 7.79 -2.58
CA GLU A 131 11.15 6.47 -2.07
C GLU A 131 9.67 6.14 -2.31
N PHE A 132 9.40 4.95 -2.86
CA PHE A 132 8.03 4.45 -2.95
C PHE A 132 7.53 4.05 -1.56
N LEU A 133 6.26 4.33 -1.28
CA LEU A 133 5.60 3.87 -0.08
C LEU A 133 5.28 2.37 -0.17
N ASP A 134 5.00 1.84 -1.37
CA ASP A 134 4.95 0.40 -1.61
C ASP A 134 6.36 -0.20 -1.50
N SER A 135 6.56 -1.03 -0.47
CA SER A 135 7.85 -1.61 -0.11
C SER A 135 8.49 -2.48 -1.21
N GLU A 136 7.68 -3.15 -2.03
CA GLU A 136 8.16 -3.97 -3.15
C GLU A 136 8.64 -3.10 -4.31
N LEU A 137 7.92 -2.02 -4.63
CA LEU A 137 8.36 -1.05 -5.63
C LEU A 137 9.65 -0.34 -5.18
N GLU A 138 9.74 0.04 -3.91
CA GLU A 138 10.95 0.68 -3.39
C GLU A 138 12.15 -0.28 -3.39
N LYS A 139 11.93 -1.56 -3.05
CA LYS A 139 12.97 -2.58 -3.16
C LYS A 139 13.50 -2.69 -4.59
N LYS A 140 12.61 -2.73 -5.59
CA LYS A 140 13.00 -2.80 -7.01
C LYS A 140 13.71 -1.54 -7.49
N ARG A 141 13.29 -0.36 -7.02
CA ARG A 141 13.97 0.91 -7.31
C ARG A 141 15.40 0.92 -6.76
N ARG A 142 15.61 0.43 -5.53
CA ARG A 142 16.97 0.26 -4.96
C ARG A 142 17.80 -0.76 -5.73
N GLU A 143 17.21 -1.90 -6.11
CA GLU A 143 17.88 -2.91 -6.94
C GLU A 143 18.35 -2.32 -8.27
N LEU A 144 17.47 -1.58 -8.97
CA LEU A 144 17.82 -0.84 -10.18
C LEU A 144 18.97 0.13 -9.93
N ARG A 145 18.90 0.95 -8.87
CA ARG A 145 19.97 1.89 -8.56
C ARG A 145 21.31 1.20 -8.33
N ASN A 146 21.31 0.06 -7.64
CA ASN A 146 22.52 -0.70 -7.35
C ASN A 146 23.18 -1.25 -8.63
N VAL A 147 22.39 -1.77 -9.57
CA VAL A 147 22.95 -2.23 -10.86
C VAL A 147 23.41 -1.07 -11.73
N VAL A 148 22.70 0.07 -11.71
CA VAL A 148 23.13 1.29 -12.39
C VAL A 148 24.45 1.80 -11.84
N GLN A 149 24.64 1.76 -10.52
CA GLN A 149 25.90 2.13 -9.90
C GLN A 149 27.05 1.27 -10.43
N LYS A 150 26.90 -0.05 -10.39
CA LYS A 150 27.92 -0.99 -10.89
C LYS A 150 28.26 -0.71 -12.34
N TYR A 151 27.24 -0.49 -13.18
CA TYR A 151 27.43 -0.13 -14.58
C TYR A 151 28.22 1.17 -14.73
N LEU A 152 27.86 2.23 -14.01
CA LEU A 152 28.55 3.53 -14.08
C LEU A 152 29.99 3.47 -13.55
N ASP A 153 30.24 2.67 -12.51
CA ASP A 153 31.58 2.41 -11.98
C ASP A 153 32.44 1.68 -13.01
N SER A 154 31.90 0.62 -13.63
CA SER A 154 32.56 -0.13 -14.70
C SER A 154 32.81 0.74 -15.93
N TYR A 155 31.81 1.54 -16.35
CA TYR A 155 31.94 2.52 -17.42
C TYR A 155 33.09 3.50 -17.15
N SER A 156 33.17 4.04 -15.94
CA SER A 156 34.21 5.01 -15.57
C SER A 156 35.61 4.38 -15.57
N LYS A 157 35.71 3.09 -15.27
CA LYS A 157 36.97 2.34 -15.26
C LYS A 157 37.42 1.91 -16.66
N ASN A 158 36.47 1.50 -17.50
CA ASN A 158 36.74 0.76 -18.73
C ASN A 158 36.56 1.59 -20.00
N THR A 159 36.06 2.83 -19.90
CA THR A 159 35.87 3.72 -21.05
C THR A 159 36.74 4.96 -20.98
N PHE A 160 37.09 5.46 -22.17
CA PHE A 160 37.94 6.62 -22.37
C PHE A 160 37.20 7.62 -23.24
N LEU A 161 37.50 8.90 -23.02
CA LEU A 161 36.89 9.98 -23.79
C LEU A 161 37.74 10.32 -25.00
N THR A 162 37.08 10.65 -26.10
CA THR A 162 37.73 11.30 -27.25
C THR A 162 38.20 12.69 -26.85
N TYR A 163 39.30 13.15 -27.45
CA TYR A 163 39.88 14.47 -27.17
C TYR A 163 39.03 15.64 -27.72
N ASP A 164 38.06 15.33 -28.58
CA ASP A 164 37.14 16.31 -29.15
C ASP A 164 36.21 16.89 -28.07
N ILE A 165 36.36 18.20 -27.84
CA ILE A 165 35.67 18.95 -26.79
C ILE A 165 34.18 19.11 -27.13
N ASP A 166 33.85 19.17 -28.42
CA ASP A 166 32.50 19.37 -28.95
C ASP A 166 31.75 18.04 -29.10
N GLN A 167 32.47 16.93 -29.28
CA GLN A 167 31.92 15.58 -29.35
C GLN A 167 32.51 14.68 -28.26
N LYS A 168 31.95 14.77 -27.05
CA LYS A 168 32.29 13.88 -25.93
C LYS A 168 31.80 12.47 -26.24
N ARG A 169 32.67 11.65 -26.84
CA ARG A 169 32.40 10.24 -27.11
C ARG A 169 33.18 9.37 -26.15
N ALA A 170 32.55 8.32 -25.66
CA ALA A 170 33.18 7.29 -24.83
C ALA A 170 33.41 6.02 -25.64
N TYR A 171 34.49 5.30 -25.34
CA TYR A 171 34.83 4.04 -25.99
C TYR A 171 35.76 3.18 -25.12
N VAL A 172 35.79 1.87 -25.35
CA VAL A 172 36.83 0.99 -24.83
C VAL A 172 38.03 1.04 -25.78
N LEU A 173 39.26 1.24 -25.27
CA LEU A 173 40.48 1.44 -26.09
C LEU A 173 40.63 0.34 -27.16
N PRO A 174 40.54 0.64 -28.47
CA PRO A 174 40.65 -0.35 -29.52
C PRO A 174 42.03 -1.00 -29.58
N GLU A 175 43.07 -0.29 -29.14
CA GLU A 175 44.45 -0.78 -29.11
C GLU A 175 44.61 -1.96 -28.15
N TRP A 176 43.73 -2.07 -27.15
CA TRP A 176 43.73 -3.23 -26.24
C TRP A 176 43.34 -4.52 -26.97
N LYS A 177 42.65 -4.48 -28.13
CA LYS A 177 42.41 -5.67 -28.97
C LYS A 177 43.70 -6.39 -29.33
N ILE A 178 44.79 -5.65 -29.49
CA ILE A 178 46.10 -6.18 -29.89
C ILE A 178 47.04 -6.27 -28.69
N THR A 179 47.08 -5.23 -27.86
CA THR A 179 48.07 -5.11 -26.78
C THR A 179 47.67 -5.83 -25.49
N GLN A 180 46.37 -5.91 -25.20
CA GLN A 180 45.82 -6.46 -23.95
C GLN A 180 44.46 -7.15 -24.22
N PRO A 181 44.42 -8.19 -25.07
CA PRO A 181 43.17 -8.74 -25.60
C PRO A 181 42.23 -9.28 -24.52
N GLU A 182 42.78 -9.84 -23.44
CA GLU A 182 42.00 -10.35 -22.33
C GLU A 182 41.34 -9.23 -21.53
N ASN A 183 42.06 -8.14 -21.26
CA ASN A 183 41.49 -6.95 -20.59
C ASN A 183 40.40 -6.30 -21.46
N TYR A 184 40.60 -6.25 -22.78
CA TYR A 184 39.60 -5.75 -23.72
C TYR A 184 38.32 -6.59 -23.69
N ARG A 185 38.47 -7.91 -23.79
CA ARG A 185 37.35 -8.87 -23.74
C ARG A 185 36.59 -8.75 -22.42
N GLN A 186 37.31 -8.75 -21.29
CA GLN A 186 36.72 -8.65 -19.97
C GLN A 186 35.95 -7.33 -19.78
N ALA A 187 36.53 -6.20 -20.22
CA ALA A 187 35.87 -4.90 -20.13
C ALA A 187 34.54 -4.87 -20.90
N ILE A 188 34.51 -5.41 -22.12
CA ILE A 188 33.28 -5.46 -22.94
C ILE A 188 32.25 -6.38 -22.32
N GLU A 189 32.66 -7.58 -21.92
CA GLU A 189 31.74 -8.55 -21.30
C GLU A 189 31.13 -7.99 -20.01
N GLU A 190 31.96 -7.34 -19.18
CA GLU A 190 31.50 -6.71 -17.93
C GLU A 190 30.48 -5.60 -18.22
N LEU A 191 30.79 -4.68 -19.14
CA LEU A 191 29.89 -3.57 -19.48
C LEU A 191 28.59 -4.05 -20.12
N ASN A 192 28.65 -4.97 -21.07
CA ASN A 192 27.47 -5.51 -21.75
C ASN A 192 26.59 -6.32 -20.76
N SER A 193 27.20 -7.14 -19.89
CA SER A 193 26.46 -7.89 -18.87
C SER A 193 25.77 -6.95 -17.86
N LEU A 194 26.45 -5.89 -17.42
CA LEU A 194 25.86 -4.91 -16.52
C LEU A 194 24.76 -4.08 -17.21
N ALA A 195 24.91 -3.79 -18.51
CA ALA A 195 23.87 -3.15 -19.31
C ALA A 195 22.59 -4.00 -19.34
N ASP A 196 22.72 -5.32 -19.58
CA ASP A 196 21.61 -6.26 -19.53
C ASP A 196 20.94 -6.29 -18.15
N GLU A 197 21.72 -6.30 -17.06
CA GLU A 197 21.20 -6.23 -15.69
C GLU A 197 20.41 -4.95 -15.43
N VAL A 198 20.90 -3.80 -15.90
CA VAL A 198 20.20 -2.50 -15.79
C VAL A 198 18.88 -2.55 -16.55
N VAL A 199 18.89 -3.00 -17.81
CA VAL A 199 17.68 -3.10 -18.64
C VAL A 199 16.65 -4.02 -18.00
N LYS A 200 17.10 -5.17 -17.45
CA LYS A 200 16.24 -6.11 -16.75
C LYS A 200 15.63 -5.49 -15.49
N ALA A 201 16.43 -4.89 -14.63
CA ALA A 201 15.96 -4.28 -13.38
C ALA A 201 14.97 -3.13 -13.65
N HIS A 202 15.23 -2.32 -14.68
CA HIS A 202 14.33 -1.26 -15.12
C HIS A 202 13.00 -1.83 -15.59
N THR A 203 13.05 -2.82 -16.48
CA THR A 203 11.85 -3.50 -17.01
C THR A 203 11.02 -4.11 -15.88
N ASP A 204 11.67 -4.75 -14.90
CA ASP A 204 11.00 -5.39 -13.77
C ASP A 204 10.33 -4.36 -12.84
N LEU A 205 10.98 -3.22 -12.58
CA LEU A 205 10.37 -2.12 -11.82
C LEU A 205 9.15 -1.55 -12.57
N VAL A 206 9.30 -1.23 -13.86
CA VAL A 206 8.22 -0.67 -14.68
C VAL A 206 7.02 -1.62 -14.73
N ARG A 207 7.24 -2.91 -15.03
CA ARG A 207 6.16 -3.91 -15.06
C ARG A 207 5.46 -4.05 -13.71
N SER A 208 6.22 -4.09 -12.62
CA SER A 208 5.67 -4.23 -11.27
C SER A 208 4.83 -3.02 -10.87
N ALA A 209 5.33 -1.81 -11.17
CA ALA A 209 4.63 -0.56 -10.92
C ALA A 209 3.31 -0.50 -11.71
N ARG A 210 3.32 -0.84 -13.01
CA ARG A 210 2.09 -0.87 -13.82
C ARG A 210 1.01 -1.80 -13.26
N VAL A 211 1.39 -2.98 -12.78
CA VAL A 211 0.46 -3.94 -12.17
C VAL A 211 -0.08 -3.44 -10.83
N LYS A 212 0.80 -3.01 -9.91
CA LYS A 212 0.42 -2.58 -8.56
C LYS A 212 -0.38 -1.28 -8.57
N LEU A 213 0.11 -0.30 -9.34
CA LEU A 213 -0.48 1.04 -9.41
C LEU A 213 -1.68 1.09 -10.37
N LYS A 214 -1.85 0.13 -11.28
CA LYS A 214 -2.87 0.12 -12.33
C LYS A 214 -2.74 1.35 -13.25
N CYS A 215 -1.57 1.51 -13.86
CA CYS A 215 -1.23 2.56 -14.83
C CYS A 215 -0.42 2.00 -16.02
#